data_AF-A0A7S4EFF9-F1
#
_entry.id   AF-A0A7S4EFF9-F1
#
_cell.length_a   1.000
_cell.length_b   1.000
_cell.length_c   1.000
_cell.angle_alpha   90.00
_cell.angle_beta   90.00
_cell.angle_gamma   90.00
#
_symmetry.space_group_name_H-M   'P 1'
#
loop_
_entity.id
_entity.type
_entity.pdbx_description
1 polymer ?
#
loop_
_entity_poly.entity_id
_entity_poly.type
_entity_poly.pdbx_seq_one_letter_code
_entity_poly.pdbx_strand_id
1 'polypeptide(L)'
;PFAASAEIEYAGVPFLGGSDIIDVNNANVRAYTKFPGMYPTIAGLIAKNGPFSDFKAVQAIEGLTPAMQGVLAKYEKNLVMLPPVPEYVEDIFNNGLYR
;
A
#
# COMPACT_ATOMS: atom_id res chain seq x y z
N PRO A 1 -11.98 -25.33 5.25
CA PRO A 1 -10.73 -24.89 4.59
C PRO A 1 -11.08 -24.33 3.21
N PHE A 2 -10.72 -23.07 2.93
CA PHE A 2 -10.78 -22.57 1.56
C PHE A 2 -9.78 -23.38 0.72
N ALA A 3 -10.16 -23.76 -0.50
CA ALA A 3 -9.23 -24.41 -1.41
C ALA A 3 -8.12 -23.40 -1.76
N ALA A 4 -6.86 -23.80 -1.60
CA ALA A 4 -5.73 -23.01 -2.08
C ALA A 4 -5.80 -23.00 -3.62
N SER A 5 -6.27 -21.90 -4.18
CA SER A 5 -6.22 -21.62 -5.62
C SER A 5 -4.80 -21.19 -5.96
N ALA A 6 -4.16 -21.84 -6.93
CA ALA A 6 -2.92 -21.33 -7.49
C ALA A 6 -3.26 -20.24 -8.51
N GLU A 7 -3.25 -18.98 -8.07
CA GLU A 7 -3.44 -17.82 -8.94
C GLU A 7 -2.20 -17.64 -9.81
N ILE A 8 -2.33 -17.84 -11.13
CA ILE A 8 -1.22 -17.68 -12.09
C ILE A 8 -1.11 -16.21 -12.55
N GLU A 9 -2.25 -15.53 -12.64
CA GLU A 9 -2.36 -14.16 -13.15
C GLU A 9 -3.01 -13.26 -12.11
N TYR A 10 -2.31 -12.22 -11.68
CA TYR A 10 -2.86 -11.16 -10.84
C TYR A 10 -2.81 -9.83 -11.57
N ALA A 11 -3.98 -9.27 -11.89
CA ALA A 11 -4.08 -8.01 -12.63
C ALA A 11 -3.45 -6.82 -11.87
N GLY A 12 -3.33 -6.92 -10.53
CA GLY A 12 -2.77 -5.89 -9.67
C GLY A 12 -1.25 -5.85 -9.59
N VAL A 13 -0.53 -6.79 -10.22
CA VAL A 13 0.96 -6.85 -10.19
C VAL A 13 1.65 -5.51 -10.51
N PRO A 14 1.22 -4.72 -11.53
CA PRO A 14 1.84 -3.43 -11.81
C PRO A 14 1.78 -2.44 -10.64
N PHE A 15 0.77 -2.54 -9.78
CA PHE A 15 0.56 -1.61 -8.65
C PHE A 15 1.34 -2.00 -7.39
N LEU A 16 2.07 -3.12 -7.40
CA LEU A 16 2.91 -3.58 -6.28
C LEU A 16 4.30 -2.93 -6.27
N GLY A 17 4.50 -1.87 -7.06
CA GLY A 17 5.77 -1.15 -7.20
C GLY A 17 6.38 -1.19 -8.60
N GLY A 18 5.68 -1.76 -9.60
CA GLY A 18 6.09 -1.74 -11.00
C GLY A 18 5.73 -0.44 -11.73
N SER A 19 4.64 0.21 -11.36
CA SER A 19 4.11 1.43 -11.98
C SER A 19 4.30 2.69 -11.12
N ASP A 20 3.79 3.83 -11.61
CA ASP A 20 3.68 5.09 -10.85
C ASP A 20 2.48 5.13 -9.91
N ILE A 21 1.64 4.08 -9.93
CA ILE A 21 0.49 3.91 -9.06
C ILE A 21 0.80 2.77 -8.07
N ILE A 22 0.47 2.98 -6.81
CA ILE A 22 0.67 2.01 -5.73
C ILE A 22 -0.68 1.57 -5.18
N ASP A 23 -0.84 0.26 -5.06
CA ASP A 23 -1.99 -0.34 -4.38
C ASP A 23 -1.75 -0.36 -2.86
N VAL A 24 -2.54 0.44 -2.15
CA VAL A 24 -2.37 0.72 -0.73
C VAL A 24 -2.58 -0.52 0.12
N ASN A 25 -3.44 -1.44 -0.33
CA ASN A 25 -3.85 -2.60 0.45
C ASN A 25 -2.92 -3.81 0.29
N ASN A 26 -2.13 -3.86 -0.78
CA ASN A 26 -1.34 -5.03 -1.14
C ASN A 26 0.14 -4.74 -1.36
N ALA A 27 0.53 -3.50 -1.70
CA ALA A 27 1.92 -3.20 -1.99
C ALA A 27 2.76 -3.12 -0.71
N ASN A 28 3.95 -3.73 -0.76
CA ASN A 28 4.92 -3.67 0.32
C ASN A 28 5.36 -2.22 0.63
N VAL A 29 5.67 -1.92 1.90
CA VAL A 29 6.13 -0.60 2.38
C VAL A 29 7.27 0.01 1.55
N ARG A 30 8.12 -0.81 0.91
CA ARG A 30 9.21 -0.35 0.05
C ARG A 30 8.71 0.34 -1.21
N ALA A 31 7.53 0.01 -1.72
CA ALA A 31 6.97 0.65 -2.90
C ALA A 31 6.84 2.17 -2.71
N TYR A 32 6.50 2.61 -1.50
CA TYR A 32 6.34 4.03 -1.14
C TYR A 32 7.65 4.83 -1.15
N THR A 33 8.82 4.19 -1.27
CA THR A 33 10.09 4.90 -1.46
C THR A 33 10.13 5.71 -2.76
N LYS A 34 9.27 5.39 -3.73
CA LYS A 34 9.06 6.18 -4.94
C LYS A 34 8.43 7.56 -4.69
N PHE A 35 7.81 7.76 -3.53
CA PHE A 35 7.08 8.98 -3.19
C PHE A 35 7.79 9.72 -2.06
N PRO A 36 8.63 10.74 -2.38
CA PRO A 36 9.35 11.51 -1.36
C PRO A 36 8.41 12.03 -0.27
N GLY A 37 8.73 11.70 0.98
CA GLY A 37 7.95 12.05 2.18
C GLY A 37 7.03 10.93 2.71
N MET A 38 6.76 9.87 1.94
CA MET A 38 5.88 8.77 2.37
C MET A 38 6.60 7.73 3.22
N TYR A 39 7.81 7.33 2.84
CA TYR A 39 8.61 6.35 3.58
C TYR A 39 9.57 7.04 4.58
N PRO A 40 9.74 6.51 5.80
CA PRO A 40 9.15 5.29 6.35
C PRO A 40 7.81 5.49 7.06
N THR A 41 7.51 6.70 7.54
CA THR A 41 6.46 6.90 8.55
C THR A 41 5.04 6.73 8.01
N ILE A 42 4.68 7.40 6.91
CA ILE A 42 3.33 7.32 6.34
C ILE A 42 3.09 5.91 5.80
N ALA A 43 4.08 5.33 5.10
CA ALA A 43 4.03 3.96 4.60
C ALA A 43 3.80 2.94 5.74
N GLY A 44 4.49 3.09 6.88
CA GLY A 44 4.29 2.23 8.04
C GLY A 44 2.91 2.39 8.69
N LEU A 45 2.39 3.62 8.76
CA LEU A 45 1.03 3.87 9.24
C LEU A 45 -0.03 3.24 8.33
N ILE A 46 0.15 3.34 7.01
CA ILE A 46 -0.71 2.70 6.03
C ILE A 46 -0.69 1.18 6.21
N ALA A 47 0.50 0.57 6.19
CA ALA A 47 0.64 -0.89 6.29
C ALA A 47 0.08 -1.45 7.61
N LYS A 48 0.14 -0.68 8.70
CA LYS A 48 -0.39 -1.08 10.02
C LYS A 48 -1.92 -1.00 10.12
N ASN A 49 -2.55 -0.07 9.41
CA ASN A 49 -3.98 0.26 9.60
C ASN A 49 -4.88 -0.18 8.43
N GLY A 50 -4.31 -0.73 7.35
CA GLY A 50 -5.09 -1.28 6.24
C GLY A 50 -5.87 -2.54 6.62
N PRO A 51 -6.76 -3.01 5.71
CA PRO A 51 -7.05 -2.47 4.39
C PRO A 51 -8.00 -1.26 4.41
N PHE A 52 -8.03 -0.49 3.33
CA PHE A 52 -8.83 0.72 3.15
C PHE A 52 -9.82 0.58 1.99
N SER A 53 -11.00 1.18 2.12
CA SER A 53 -12.02 1.22 1.05
C SER A 53 -11.77 2.33 0.03
N ASP A 54 -11.23 3.46 0.48
CA ASP A 54 -11.05 4.67 -0.32
C ASP A 54 -9.97 5.57 0.28
N PHE A 55 -9.69 6.69 -0.40
CA PHE A 55 -8.61 7.61 0.00
C PHE A 55 -8.93 8.35 1.30
N LYS A 56 -10.21 8.58 1.56
CA LYS A 56 -10.66 9.24 2.79
C LYS A 56 -10.39 8.35 4.01
N ALA A 57 -10.53 7.04 3.89
CA ALA A 57 -10.16 6.09 4.93
C ALA A 57 -8.65 6.14 5.23
N VAL A 58 -7.80 6.30 4.22
CA VAL A 58 -6.34 6.49 4.39
C VAL A 58 -6.04 7.81 5.12
N GLN A 59 -6.74 8.89 4.77
CA GLN A 59 -6.56 10.19 5.43
C GLN A 59 -7.03 10.21 6.90
N ALA A 60 -7.91 9.27 7.28
CA ALA A 60 -8.45 9.13 8.62
C ALA A 60 -7.60 8.27 9.56
N ILE A 61 -6.43 7.79 9.12
CA ILE A 61 -5.52 6.98 9.95
C ILE A 61 -5.08 7.78 11.20
N GLU A 62 -5.22 7.15 12.36
CA GLU A 62 -4.72 7.70 13.61
C GLU A 62 -3.18 7.84 13.57
N GLY A 63 -2.68 9.01 13.98
CA GLY A 63 -1.25 9.32 13.99
C GLY A 63 -0.75 10.08 12.76
N LEU A 64 -1.59 10.35 11.76
CA LEU A 64 -1.24 11.27 10.68
C LEU A 64 -1.22 12.72 11.19
N THR A 65 -0.09 13.40 11.03
CA THR A 65 0.02 14.84 11.29
C THR A 65 -0.50 15.65 10.10
N PRO A 66 -0.83 16.96 10.27
CA PRO A 66 -1.25 17.81 9.15
C PRO A 66 -0.20 17.87 8.02
N ALA A 67 1.09 17.83 8.35
CA ALA A 67 2.15 17.77 7.35
C ALA A 67 2.13 16.45 6.55
N MET A 68 1.88 15.32 7.22
CA MET A 68 1.74 14.01 6.56
C MET A 68 0.51 13.97 5.66
N GLN A 69 -0.60 14.58 6.08
CA GLN A 69 -1.80 14.70 5.24
C GLN A 69 -1.52 15.50 3.96
N GLY A 70 -0.72 16.56 4.05
CA GLY A 70 -0.27 17.31 2.86
C GLY A 70 0.57 16.46 1.89
N VAL A 71 1.43 15.57 2.42
CA VAL A 71 2.19 14.61 1.60
C VAL A 71 1.26 13.59 0.95
N LEU A 72 0.28 13.04 1.68
CA LEU A 72 -0.71 12.11 1.13
C LEU A 72 -1.51 12.74 -0.01
N ALA A 73 -2.02 13.95 0.19
CA ALA A 73 -2.80 14.66 -0.82
C ALA A 73 -2.00 14.91 -2.11
N LYS A 74 -0.69 15.16 -2.01
CA LYS A 74 0.20 15.30 -3.17
C LYS A 74 0.22 14.07 -4.09
N TYR A 75 0.10 12.88 -3.50
CA TYR A 75 0.18 11.60 -4.21
C TYR A 75 -1.18 10.89 -4.34
N GLU A 76 -2.30 11.56 -4.08
CA GLU A 76 -3.64 10.96 -4.14
C GLU A 76 -3.89 10.22 -5.48
N LYS A 77 -3.55 10.86 -6.60
CA LYS A 77 -3.68 10.29 -7.95
C LYS A 77 -2.79 9.06 -8.22
N ASN A 78 -1.81 8.82 -7.35
CA ASN A 78 -0.84 7.74 -7.44
C ASN A 78 -1.18 6.58 -6.51
N LEU A 79 -2.31 6.64 -5.80
CA LEU A 79 -2.73 5.62 -4.85
C LEU A 79 -4.06 5.01 -5.31
N VAL A 80 -4.14 3.68 -5.24
CA VAL A 80 -5.36 2.90 -5.50
C VAL A 80 -5.59 1.92 -4.36
N MET A 81 -6.85 1.58 -4.12
CA MET A 81 -7.25 0.72 -3.01
C MET A 81 -7.97 -0.49 -3.61
N LEU A 82 -7.19 -1.47 -4.08
CA LEU A 82 -7.75 -2.70 -4.63
C LEU A 82 -8.18 -3.64 -3.50
N PRO A 83 -9.02 -4.66 -3.79
CA PRO A 83 -9.35 -5.67 -2.80
C PRO A 83 -8.07 -6.29 -2.20
N PRO A 84 -8.02 -6.49 -0.86
CA PRO A 84 -6.88 -7.11 -0.23
C PRO A 84 -6.77 -8.57 -0.66
N VAL A 85 -5.55 -8.98 -1.00
CA VAL A 85 -5.20 -10.32 -1.48
C VAL A 85 -4.23 -10.93 -0.46
N PRO A 86 -4.63 -12.03 0.24
CA PRO A 86 -3.91 -12.54 1.40
C PRO A 86 -2.41 -12.77 1.16
N GLU A 87 -2.03 -13.24 -0.03
CA GLU A 87 -0.65 -13.54 -0.41
C GLU A 87 0.26 -12.31 -0.35
N TYR A 88 -0.27 -11.12 -0.60
CA TYR A 88 0.51 -9.87 -0.58
C TYR A 88 0.37 -9.12 0.75
N VAL A 89 -0.77 -9.27 1.44
CA VAL A 89 -1.04 -8.61 2.73
C VAL A 89 -0.10 -9.13 3.81
N GLU A 90 0.20 -10.43 3.84
CA GLU A 90 1.14 -11.00 4.81
C GLU A 90 2.55 -10.40 4.68
N ASP A 91 2.97 -10.11 3.44
CA ASP A 91 4.30 -9.61 3.09
C ASP A 91 4.37 -8.06 3.03
N ILE A 92 3.35 -7.36 3.53
CA ILE A 92 3.23 -5.90 3.39
C ILE A 92 4.38 -5.15 4.07
N PHE A 93 4.92 -5.67 5.17
CA PHE A 93 6.10 -5.11 5.84
C PHE A 93 7.41 -5.63 5.25
N ASN A 94 7.47 -6.93 4.94
CA ASN A 94 8.68 -7.58 4.47
C ASN A 94 8.36 -8.68 3.46
N ASN A 95 8.60 -8.40 2.19
CA ASN A 95 8.41 -9.35 1.09
C ASN A 95 9.67 -10.14 0.72
N GLY A 96 10.65 -10.20 1.62
CA GLY A 96 11.89 -10.97 1.42
C GLY A 96 12.84 -10.42 0.35
N LEU A 97 12.53 -9.28 -0.27
CA LEU A 97 13.39 -8.63 -1.25
C LEU A 97 14.32 -7.63 -0.55
N TYR A 98 15.63 -7.80 -0.73
CA TYR A 98 16.67 -6.89 -0.24
C TYR A 98 17.61 -6.48 -1.39
N ARG A 99 18.33 -5.36 -1.23
CA ARG A 99 19.34 -4.87 -2.19
C ARG A 99 20.61 -4.53 -1.44
#